data_AF-A0A369KTG2-F1
#
_entry.id   AF-A0A369KTG2-F1
#
_cell.length_a   1.000
_cell.length_b   1.000
_cell.length_c   1.000
_cell.angle_alpha   90.00
_cell.angle_beta   90.00
_cell.angle_gamma   90.00
#
_symmetry.space_group_name_H-M   'P 1'
#
loop_
_entity.id
_entity.type
_entity.pdbx_description
1 polymer ?
#
loop_
_entity_poly.entity_id
_entity_poly.type
_entity_poly.pdbx_seq_one_letter_code
_entity_poly.pdbx_strand_id
1 'polypeptide(L)'
;MIKSLTFSSLATLRYQCGMASYRMENMNDALGIKVADSTQWYLFENAASIVKPFVCYLEKEVANAPKQHVDDTHNIILDLVKGIEE
;
A
#
# COMPACT_ATOMS: atom_id res chain seq x y z
N MET A 1 -4.46 -8.99 -28.31
CA MET A 1 -4.22 -9.77 -27.08
C MET A 1 -4.01 -8.76 -25.96
N ILE A 2 -4.94 -8.74 -24.99
CA ILE A 2 -5.22 -7.59 -24.13
C ILE A 2 -4.11 -7.42 -23.07
N LYS A 3 -3.40 -6.29 -23.11
CA LYS A 3 -2.50 -5.85 -22.03
C LYS A 3 -3.34 -5.31 -20.87
N SER A 4 -3.83 -6.19 -20.02
CA SER A 4 -4.54 -5.80 -18.79
C SER A 4 -3.70 -6.26 -17.61
N LEU A 5 -3.02 -5.31 -16.95
CA LEU A 5 -2.49 -5.52 -15.61
C LEU A 5 -3.65 -5.31 -14.63
N THR A 6 -3.98 -6.34 -13.85
CA THR A 6 -5.04 -6.23 -12.86
C THR A 6 -4.52 -5.52 -11.61
N PHE A 7 -5.43 -4.84 -10.91
CA PHE A 7 -5.14 -4.24 -9.59
C PHE A 7 -4.48 -5.24 -8.63
N SER A 8 -4.95 -6.49 -8.65
CA SER A 8 -4.41 -7.58 -7.84
C SER A 8 -2.92 -7.82 -8.08
N SER A 9 -2.45 -7.69 -9.33
CA SER A 9 -1.03 -7.80 -9.65
C SER A 9 -0.22 -6.64 -9.08
N LEU A 10 -0.72 -5.40 -9.19
CA LEU A 10 -0.08 -4.23 -8.56
C LEU A 10 0.00 -4.38 -7.03
N ALA A 11 -1.10 -4.79 -6.40
CA ALA A 11 -1.17 -4.98 -4.95
C ALA A 11 -0.22 -6.09 -4.48
N THR A 12 -0.15 -7.21 -5.22
CA THR A 12 0.77 -8.31 -4.90
C THR A 12 2.22 -7.83 -5.00
N LEU A 13 2.60 -7.18 -6.10
CA LEU A 13 3.95 -6.69 -6.28
C LEU A 13 4.32 -5.67 -5.20
N ARG A 14 3.38 -4.79 -4.83
CA ARG A 14 3.61 -3.76 -3.81
C ARG A 14 3.74 -4.33 -2.41
N TYR A 15 2.72 -5.04 -1.94
CA TYR A 15 2.55 -5.38 -0.53
C TYR A 15 3.11 -6.76 -0.17
N GLN A 16 3.07 -7.72 -1.11
CA GLN A 16 3.63 -9.06 -0.87
C GLN A 16 5.12 -9.11 -1.23
N CYS A 17 5.51 -8.52 -2.36
CA CYS A 17 6.88 -8.59 -2.86
C CYS A 17 7.74 -7.36 -2.51
N GLY A 18 7.16 -6.33 -1.87
CA GLY A 18 7.89 -5.13 -1.46
C GLY A 18 8.40 -4.25 -2.60
N MET A 19 7.81 -4.35 -3.81
CA MET A 19 8.26 -3.56 -4.96
C MET A 19 7.91 -2.07 -4.77
N ALA A 20 8.88 -1.19 -5.01
CA ALA A 20 8.65 0.26 -5.01
C ALA A 20 7.81 0.68 -6.24
N SER A 21 6.94 1.68 -6.09
CA SER A 21 5.99 2.09 -7.13
C SER A 21 6.65 2.54 -8.44
N TYR A 22 7.75 3.30 -8.37
CA TYR A 22 8.49 3.70 -9.57
C TYR A 22 9.08 2.49 -10.33
N ARG A 23 9.39 1.39 -9.63
CA ARG A 23 9.86 0.15 -10.28
C ARG A 23 8.72 -0.58 -10.98
N MET A 24 7.53 -0.57 -10.40
CA MET A 24 6.33 -1.08 -11.04
C MET A 24 5.96 -0.23 -12.26
N GLU A 25 6.07 1.10 -12.17
CA GLU A 25 5.86 2.01 -13.30
C GLU A 25 6.78 1.66 -14.48
N ASN A 26 8.08 1.53 -14.23
CA ASN A 26 9.06 1.14 -15.25
C ASN A 26 8.76 -0.24 -15.86
N MET A 27 8.39 -1.22 -15.02
CA MET A 27 8.04 -2.57 -15.48
C MET A 27 6.81 -2.54 -16.38
N ASN A 28 5.77 -1.81 -15.96
CA ASN A 28 4.54 -1.69 -16.71
C ASN A 28 4.77 -0.96 -18.03
N ASP A 29 5.62 0.07 -18.03
CA ASP A 29 5.98 0.78 -19.24
C ASP A 29 6.70 -0.12 -20.25
N ALA A 30 7.62 -0.97 -19.78
CA ALA A 30 8.26 -1.98 -20.63
C ALA A 30 7.26 -2.97 -21.23
N LEU A 31 6.15 -3.25 -20.53
CA LEU A 31 5.03 -4.04 -21.03
C LEU A 31 4.05 -3.22 -21.89
N GLY A 32 4.30 -1.92 -22.10
CA GLY A 32 3.46 -0.97 -22.83
C GLY A 32 2.15 -0.64 -22.11
N ILE A 33 2.15 -0.69 -20.78
CA ILE A 33 1.07 -0.29 -19.90
C ILE A 33 1.53 0.96 -19.14
N LYS A 34 0.91 2.10 -19.41
CA LYS A 34 1.25 3.35 -18.71
C LYS A 34 0.43 3.44 -17.43
N VAL A 35 1.09 3.29 -16.29
CA VAL A 35 0.50 3.51 -14.97
C VAL A 35 1.50 4.22 -14.06
N ALA A 36 1.39 5.54 -14.03
CA ALA A 36 2.26 6.38 -13.21
C ALA A 36 2.11 6.04 -11.72
N ASP A 37 3.14 6.25 -10.91
CA ASP A 37 3.12 6.06 -9.45
C ASP A 37 1.87 6.69 -8.80
N SER A 38 1.56 7.95 -9.15
CA SER A 38 0.36 8.64 -8.65
C SER A 38 -0.95 7.91 -8.99
N THR A 39 -1.02 7.29 -10.17
CA THR A 39 -2.18 6.50 -10.57
C THR A 39 -2.24 5.18 -9.79
N GLN A 40 -1.10 4.55 -9.53
CA GLN A 40 -1.04 3.35 -8.69
C GLN A 40 -1.57 3.66 -7.28
N TRP A 41 -1.14 4.78 -6.69
CA TRP A 41 -1.65 5.25 -5.39
C TRP A 41 -3.16 5.47 -5.38
N TYR A 42 -3.70 6.16 -6.39
CA TYR A 42 -5.14 6.35 -6.52
C TYR A 42 -5.90 5.01 -6.56
N LEU A 43 -5.38 4.02 -7.27
CA LEU A 43 -5.97 2.68 -7.32
C LEU A 43 -5.91 1.99 -5.94
N PHE A 44 -4.78 2.10 -5.22
CA PHE A 44 -4.64 1.54 -3.88
C PHE A 44 -5.58 2.20 -2.88
N GLU A 45 -5.71 3.53 -2.90
CA GLU A 45 -6.63 4.25 -2.01
C GLU A 45 -8.09 3.87 -2.25
N ASN A 46 -8.50 3.76 -3.51
CA ASN A 46 -9.85 3.32 -3.85
C ASN A 46 -10.14 1.91 -3.30
N ALA A 47 -9.20 0.97 -3.45
CA ALA A 47 -9.37 -0.37 -2.89
C ALA A 47 -9.35 -0.36 -1.36
N ALA A 48 -8.46 0.43 -0.75
CA ALA A 48 -8.38 0.58 0.69
C ALA A 48 -9.67 1.15 1.28
N SER A 49 -10.37 2.04 0.56
CA SER A 49 -11.64 2.61 1.00
C SER A 49 -12.72 1.57 1.25
N ILE A 50 -12.69 0.44 0.53
CA ILE A 50 -13.63 -0.68 0.66
C ILE A 50 -13.40 -1.42 1.99
N VAL A 51 -12.15 -1.63 2.38
CA VAL A 51 -11.79 -2.39 3.59
C VAL A 51 -11.66 -1.50 4.83
N LYS A 52 -11.55 -0.18 4.67
CA LYS A 52 -11.41 0.79 5.77
C LYS A 52 -12.47 0.64 6.86
N PRO A 53 -13.79 0.47 6.57
CA PRO A 53 -14.79 0.29 7.63
C PRO A 53 -14.54 -0.96 8.47
N PHE A 54 -14.07 -2.05 7.85
CA PHE A 54 -13.76 -3.29 8.56
C PHE A 54 -12.53 -3.12 9.45
N VAL A 55 -11.50 -2.42 8.98
CA VAL A 55 -10.32 -2.07 9.80
C VAL A 55 -10.73 -1.23 11.01
N CYS A 56 -11.53 -0.19 10.82
CA CYS A 56 -12.03 0.64 11.93
C CYS A 56 -12.90 -0.14 12.93
N TYR A 57 -13.61 -1.18 12.47
CA TYR A 57 -14.32 -2.09 13.35
C TYR A 57 -13.34 -2.95 14.16
N LEU A 58 -12.37 -3.58 13.51
CA LEU A 58 -11.35 -4.40 14.17
C LEU A 58 -10.55 -3.62 15.22
N GLU A 59 -10.18 -2.37 14.92
CA GLU A 59 -9.48 -1.51 15.88
C GLU A 59 -10.29 -1.34 17.18
N LYS A 60 -11.61 -1.13 17.08
CA LYS A 60 -12.50 -0.99 18.24
C LYS A 60 -12.65 -2.30 19.02
N GLU A 61 -12.79 -3.42 18.33
CA GLU A 61 -12.91 -4.73 18.97
C GLU A 61 -11.61 -5.13 19.68
N VAL A 62 -10.47 -4.98 19.00
CA VAL A 62 -9.14 -5.33 19.54
C VAL A 62 -8.77 -4.44 20.73
N ALA A 63 -9.13 -3.15 20.71
CA ALA A 63 -8.93 -2.26 21.85
C ALA A 63 -9.64 -2.74 23.12
N ASN A 64 -10.75 -3.47 22.99
CA ASN A 64 -11.52 -4.02 24.11
C ASN A 64 -11.19 -5.50 24.42
N ALA A 65 -10.23 -6.10 23.72
CA ALA A 65 -9.92 -7.51 23.89
C ALA A 65 -9.24 -7.79 25.26
N PRO A 66 -9.57 -8.92 25.93
CA PRO A 66 -8.96 -9.30 27.21
C PRO A 66 -7.45 -9.51 27.16
N LYS A 67 -6.92 -9.82 25.97
CA LYS A 67 -5.50 -9.99 25.69
C LYS A 67 -5.18 -9.30 24.38
N GLN A 68 -4.19 -8.42 24.40
CA GLN A 68 -3.71 -7.69 23.23
C GLN A 68 -2.32 -8.18 22.87
N HIS A 69 -2.07 -8.30 21.57
CA HIS A 69 -0.76 -8.60 21.01
C HIS A 69 -0.30 -7.33 20.28
N VAL A 70 0.84 -6.79 20.69
CA VAL A 70 1.45 -5.60 20.08
C VAL A 70 2.63 -6.07 19.25
N ASP A 71 2.61 -5.73 17.96
CA ASP A 71 3.76 -5.87 17.08
C ASP A 71 4.54 -4.55 17.10
N ASP A 72 5.80 -4.58 17.52
CA ASP A 72 6.66 -3.40 17.69
C ASP A 72 7.64 -3.26 16.51
N THR A 73 7.12 -3.48 15.30
CA THR A 73 7.88 -3.32 14.07
C THR A 73 8.00 -1.83 13.74
N HIS A 74 9.20 -1.28 13.94
CA HIS A 74 9.50 0.12 13.68
C HIS A 74 9.68 0.38 12.18
N ASN A 75 9.00 1.40 11.65
CA ASN A 75 9.24 1.93 10.30
C ASN A 75 9.74 3.37 10.39
N ILE A 76 10.77 3.71 9.61
CA ILE A 76 11.28 5.08 9.52
C ILE A 76 10.45 5.85 8.51
N ILE A 77 9.78 6.91 8.95
CA ILE A 77 9.11 7.84 8.05
C ILE A 77 10.10 8.93 7.68
N LEU A 78 10.71 8.79 6.50
CA LEU A 78 11.81 9.64 6.04
C LEU A 78 11.46 11.13 6.03
N ASP A 79 10.22 11.48 5.69
CA ASP A 79 9.77 12.88 5.66
C ASP A 79 9.64 13.48 7.07
N LEU A 80 9.25 12.68 8.05
CA LEU A 80 9.23 13.09 9.46
C LEU A 80 10.64 13.27 10.02
N VAL A 81 11.58 12.39 9.64
CA VAL A 81 12.99 12.52 10.05
C VAL A 81 13.58 13.83 9.55
N LYS A 82 13.38 14.16 8.27
CA LYS A 82 13.87 15.42 7.69
C LYS A 82 13.35 16.65 8.43
N GLY A 83 12.05 16.69 8.76
CA GLY A 83 11.44 17.80 9.48
C GLY A 83 11.84 17.92 10.96
N ILE A 84 12.50 16.90 11.54
CA ILE A 84 13.07 16.95 12.89
C ILE A 84 14.54 17.42 12.85
N GLU A 85 15.23 17.15 11.75
CA GLU A 85 16.64 17.53 11.55
C GLU A 85 16.84 18.98 11.07
N GLU A 86 15.77 19.63 10.57
CA GLU A 86 15.69 21.06 10.21
C GLU A 86 15.38 21.96 11.42
#